data_AF-A0A502GWS8-F1
#
_entry.id   AF-A0A502GWS8-F1
#
_cell.length_a   1.000
_cell.length_b   1.000
_cell.length_c   1.000
_cell.angle_alpha   90.00
_cell.angle_beta   90.00
_cell.angle_gamma   90.00
#
_symmetry.space_group_name_H-M   'P 1'
#
loop_
_entity.id
_entity.type
_entity.pdbx_description
1 polymer ?
#
loop_
_entity_poly.entity_id
_entity_poly.type
_entity_poly.pdbx_seq_one_letter_code
_entity_poly.pdbx_strand_id
1 'polypeptide(L)'
;MSVSKLTRAYLSNASAFIPAIVFLMWGRFGPGNAGVRWDTAYVVSGILSIGHMFWLFKSRPGHWIALGVDLYLLIGALLAAVSAAALQVLGQELGAAPALACVLVIGVGATWFSPLGFVGEASNDQALVRRLSVMLLIAVAVAVAVSLVLRHNTLLGGVLPIIALVLVRSQLQKRVAVAQ
;
A
#
# COMPACT_ATOMS: atom_id res chain seq x y z
N MET A 1 19.95 -11.76 17.62
CA MET A 1 19.87 -11.74 16.13
C MET A 1 21.01 -10.85 15.63
N SER A 2 21.84 -11.28 14.68
CA SER A 2 22.99 -10.47 14.20
C SER A 2 22.51 -9.19 13.50
N VAL A 3 23.24 -8.08 13.68
CA VAL A 3 22.96 -6.79 13.05
C VAL A 3 22.80 -6.93 11.54
N SER A 4 23.63 -7.75 10.88
CA SER A 4 23.55 -7.99 9.43
C SER A 4 22.26 -8.67 8.98
N LYS A 5 21.70 -9.57 9.80
CA LYS A 5 20.41 -10.23 9.53
C LYS A 5 19.26 -9.24 9.66
N LEU A 6 19.32 -8.35 10.67
CA LEU A 6 18.33 -7.30 10.87
C LEU A 6 18.33 -6.31 9.70
N THR A 7 19.51 -5.83 9.29
CA THR A 7 19.63 -4.88 8.16
C THR A 7 19.11 -5.48 6.86
N ARG A 8 19.42 -6.76 6.58
CA ARG A 8 18.93 -7.43 5.37
C ARG A 8 17.42 -7.61 5.38
N ALA A 9 16.82 -7.98 6.52
CA ALA A 9 15.37 -8.08 6.65
C ALA A 9 14.68 -6.73 6.47
N TYR A 10 15.24 -5.66 7.05
CA TYR A 10 14.75 -4.31 6.89
C TYR A 10 14.81 -3.84 5.44
N LEU A 11 15.97 -3.96 4.79
CA LEU A 11 16.15 -3.58 3.38
C LEU A 11 15.25 -4.39 2.46
N SER A 12 15.06 -5.67 2.75
CA SER A 12 14.12 -6.51 2.04
C SER A 12 12.70 -5.95 2.16
N ASN A 13 12.21 -5.65 3.37
CA ASN A 13 10.85 -5.11 3.51
C ASN A 13 10.70 -3.71 2.90
N ALA A 14 11.72 -2.86 3.05
CA ALA A 14 11.75 -1.54 2.44
C ALA A 14 11.72 -1.61 0.90
N SER A 15 12.36 -2.64 0.31
CA SER A 15 12.39 -2.79 -1.13
C SER A 15 11.02 -3.06 -1.74
N ALA A 16 10.05 -3.55 -0.95
CA ALA A 16 8.66 -3.71 -1.37
C ALA A 16 7.90 -2.37 -1.49
N PHE A 17 8.52 -1.24 -1.11
CA PHE A 17 7.88 0.07 -1.15
C PHE A 17 8.75 1.11 -1.86
N ILE A 18 9.66 0.68 -2.75
CA ILE A 18 10.59 1.59 -3.45
C ILE A 18 9.86 2.74 -4.15
N PRO A 19 8.81 2.52 -4.96
CA PRO A 19 8.10 3.62 -5.62
C PRO A 19 7.50 4.61 -4.62
N ALA A 20 6.94 4.11 -3.52
CA ALA A 20 6.39 4.95 -2.46
C ALA A 20 7.45 5.76 -1.72
N ILE A 21 8.63 5.17 -1.48
CA ILE A 21 9.76 5.88 -0.88
C ILE A 21 10.23 7.01 -1.81
N VAL A 22 10.37 6.73 -3.11
CA VAL A 22 10.73 7.74 -4.11
C VAL A 22 9.69 8.85 -4.16
N PHE A 23 8.39 8.50 -4.15
CA PHE A 23 7.28 9.44 -4.11
C PHE A 23 7.39 10.42 -2.93
N LEU A 24 7.57 9.90 -1.73
CA LEU A 24 7.68 10.72 -0.51
C LEU A 24 8.95 11.58 -0.50
N MET A 25 10.08 11.02 -0.94
CA MET A 25 11.34 11.76 -1.02
C MET A 25 11.25 12.91 -2.02
N TRP A 26 10.69 12.66 -3.20
CA TRP A 26 10.54 13.69 -4.22
C TRP A 26 9.51 14.76 -3.81
N GLY A 27 8.35 14.35 -3.29
CA GLY A 27 7.32 15.28 -2.83
C GLY A 27 7.81 16.21 -1.70
N ARG A 28 8.72 15.70 -0.84
CA ARG A 28 9.26 16.44 0.31
C ARG A 28 10.47 17.31 -0.02
N PHE A 29 11.41 16.80 -0.80
CA PHE A 29 12.74 17.40 -1.03
C PHE A 29 13.03 17.76 -2.48
N GLY A 30 12.12 17.45 -3.40
CA GLY A 30 12.28 17.78 -4.82
C GLY A 30 12.37 19.29 -5.08
N PRO A 31 12.87 19.68 -6.25
CA PRO A 31 12.95 21.09 -6.65
C PRO A 31 11.57 21.65 -7.01
N GLY A 32 11.40 22.97 -6.83
CA GLY A 32 10.18 23.69 -7.23
C GLY A 32 9.20 23.97 -6.08
N ASN A 33 8.08 24.60 -6.44
CA ASN A 33 7.00 24.85 -5.49
C ASN A 33 6.26 23.55 -5.11
N ALA A 34 5.46 23.59 -4.04
CA ALA A 34 4.86 22.38 -3.50
C ALA A 34 4.03 21.59 -4.53
N GLY A 35 3.24 22.26 -5.37
CA GLY A 35 2.44 21.60 -6.41
C GLY A 35 3.31 20.84 -7.42
N VAL A 36 4.27 21.52 -8.06
CA VAL A 36 5.15 20.92 -9.07
C VAL A 36 5.92 19.71 -8.53
N ARG A 37 6.36 19.77 -7.26
CA ARG A 37 7.04 18.63 -6.63
C ARG A 37 6.15 17.41 -6.52
N TRP A 38 4.91 17.57 -6.07
CA TRP A 38 3.98 16.45 -5.90
C TRP A 38 3.55 15.88 -7.25
N ASP A 39 3.31 16.73 -8.25
CA ASP A 39 2.98 16.31 -9.60
C ASP A 39 4.11 15.47 -10.21
N THR A 40 5.35 15.97 -10.10
CA THR A 40 6.53 15.25 -10.57
C THR A 40 6.74 13.95 -9.79
N ALA A 41 6.49 13.96 -8.47
CA ALA A 41 6.58 12.77 -7.64
C ALA A 41 5.60 11.68 -8.10
N TYR A 42 4.35 12.04 -8.43
CA TYR A 42 3.39 11.09 -8.99
C TYR A 42 3.88 10.50 -10.31
N VAL A 43 4.34 11.32 -11.24
CA VAL A 43 4.81 10.85 -12.56
C VAL A 43 6.00 9.91 -12.42
N VAL A 44 7.06 10.32 -11.72
CA VAL A 44 8.28 9.52 -11.54
C VAL A 44 7.96 8.20 -10.85
N SER A 45 7.18 8.26 -9.77
CA SER A 45 6.88 7.08 -8.96
C SER A 45 5.87 6.16 -9.64
N GLY A 46 4.93 6.69 -10.42
CA GLY A 46 3.99 5.90 -11.22
C GLY A 46 4.69 5.13 -12.34
N ILE A 47 5.68 5.73 -13.01
CA ILE A 47 6.52 5.01 -13.99
C ILE A 47 7.29 3.87 -13.30
N LEU A 48 7.92 4.14 -12.16
CA LEU A 48 8.62 3.13 -11.37
C LEU A 48 7.68 2.01 -10.90
N SER A 49 6.43 2.36 -10.57
CA SER A 49 5.42 1.42 -10.09
C SER A 49 5.08 0.35 -11.12
N ILE A 50 5.16 0.64 -12.43
CA ILE A 50 4.88 -0.36 -13.49
C ILE A 50 5.87 -1.53 -13.39
N GLY A 51 7.17 -1.23 -13.41
CA GLY A 51 8.21 -2.26 -13.29
C GLY A 51 8.19 -2.93 -11.92
N HIS A 52 7.91 -2.17 -10.87
CA HIS A 52 7.84 -2.68 -9.51
C HIS A 52 6.67 -3.63 -9.28
N MET A 53 5.47 -3.36 -9.83
CA MET A 53 4.33 -4.27 -9.78
C MET A 53 4.66 -5.62 -10.43
N PHE A 54 5.29 -5.60 -11.60
CA PHE A 54 5.71 -6.83 -12.28
C PHE A 54 6.71 -7.63 -11.43
N TRP A 55 7.68 -6.94 -10.82
CA TRP A 55 8.64 -7.56 -9.92
C TRP A 55 7.97 -8.14 -8.66
N LEU A 56 7.03 -7.41 -8.04
CA LEU A 56 6.28 -7.90 -6.88
C LEU A 56 5.48 -9.16 -7.22
N PHE A 57 4.76 -9.17 -8.35
CA PHE A 57 4.00 -10.35 -8.79
C PHE A 57 4.90 -11.57 -8.99
N LYS A 58 6.08 -11.39 -9.61
CA LYS A 58 6.98 -12.51 -9.95
C LYS A 58 7.83 -12.98 -8.78
N SER A 59 8.37 -12.06 -8.00
CA SER A 59 9.42 -12.36 -7.01
C SER A 59 8.92 -12.31 -5.57
N ARG A 60 7.76 -11.70 -5.30
CA ARG A 60 7.22 -11.50 -3.94
C ARG A 60 5.69 -11.64 -3.86
N PRO A 61 5.13 -12.79 -4.29
CA PRO A 61 3.70 -13.02 -4.18
C PRO A 61 3.24 -12.85 -2.72
N GLY A 62 2.04 -12.30 -2.52
CA GLY A 62 1.50 -12.01 -1.18
C GLY A 62 1.75 -10.59 -0.65
N HIS A 63 2.55 -9.77 -1.34
CA HIS A 63 2.79 -8.36 -0.97
C HIS A 63 1.70 -7.42 -1.52
N TRP A 64 0.44 -7.74 -1.25
CA TRP A 64 -0.73 -7.05 -1.82
C TRP A 64 -0.86 -5.59 -1.39
N ILE A 65 -0.42 -5.24 -0.18
CA ILE A 65 -0.43 -3.84 0.30
C ILE A 65 0.50 -2.99 -0.58
N ALA A 66 1.72 -3.47 -0.84
CA ALA A 66 2.67 -2.76 -1.70
C ALA A 66 2.10 -2.58 -3.12
N LEU A 67 1.46 -3.61 -3.65
CA LEU A 67 0.84 -3.57 -4.96
C LEU A 67 -0.34 -2.59 -5.03
N GLY A 68 -1.10 -2.45 -3.94
CA GLY A 68 -2.13 -1.41 -3.81
C GLY A 68 -1.56 0.01 -3.76
N VAL A 69 -0.40 0.19 -3.13
CA VAL A 69 0.30 1.49 -3.12
C VAL A 69 0.84 1.82 -4.52
N ASP A 70 1.40 0.84 -5.23
CA ASP A 70 1.84 1.02 -6.61
C ASP A 70 0.67 1.39 -7.54
N LEU A 71 -0.49 0.75 -7.37
CA LEU A 71 -1.71 1.08 -8.10
C LEU A 71 -2.14 2.54 -7.85
N TYR A 72 -2.07 3.01 -6.61
CA TYR A 72 -2.35 4.40 -6.27
C TYR A 72 -1.40 5.38 -6.98
N LEU A 73 -0.09 5.08 -6.99
CA LEU A 73 0.90 5.91 -7.68
C LEU A 73 0.70 5.92 -9.19
N LEU A 74 0.32 4.77 -9.78
CA LEU A 74 -0.03 4.66 -11.19
C LEU A 74 -1.25 5.53 -11.53
N ILE A 75 -2.31 5.45 -10.73
CA ILE A 75 -3.51 6.29 -10.91
C ILE A 75 -3.14 7.77 -10.80
N GLY A 76 -2.33 8.14 -9.80
CA GLY A 76 -1.85 9.51 -9.65
C GLY A 76 -1.04 10.02 -10.84
N ALA A 77 -0.16 9.19 -11.42
CA ALA A 77 0.58 9.53 -12.63
C ALA A 77 -0.33 9.72 -13.86
N LEU A 78 -1.36 8.88 -14.01
CA LEU A 78 -2.36 9.04 -15.07
C LEU A 78 -3.17 10.33 -14.89
N LEU A 79 -3.59 10.64 -13.66
CA LEU A 79 -4.30 11.89 -13.38
C LEU A 79 -3.43 13.13 -13.60
N ALA A 80 -2.13 13.05 -13.28
CA ALA A 80 -1.18 14.13 -13.57
C ALA A 80 -1.11 14.49 -15.06
N ALA A 81 -1.35 13.51 -15.95
CA ALA A 81 -1.39 13.74 -17.39
C ALA A 81 -2.73 14.31 -17.90
N VAL A 82 -3.82 14.17 -17.13
CA VAL A 82 -5.19 14.49 -17.58
C VAL A 82 -5.75 15.74 -16.89
N SER A 83 -5.58 15.88 -15.57
CA SER A 83 -6.21 16.95 -14.79
C SER A 83 -5.46 17.24 -13.49
N ALA A 84 -4.89 18.44 -13.39
CA ALA A 84 -4.29 18.94 -12.14
C ALA A 84 -5.31 19.05 -11.00
N ALA A 85 -6.58 19.37 -11.30
CA ALA A 85 -7.65 19.42 -10.31
C ALA A 85 -7.96 18.03 -9.73
N ALA A 86 -8.03 17.00 -10.57
CA ALA A 86 -8.24 15.63 -10.10
C ALA A 86 -7.07 15.14 -9.23
N LEU A 87 -5.85 15.53 -9.58
CA LEU A 87 -4.66 15.20 -8.79
C LEU A 87 -4.64 15.92 -7.43
N GLN A 88 -5.10 17.17 -7.39
CA GLN A 88 -5.24 17.92 -6.14
C GLN A 88 -6.27 17.26 -5.21
N VAL A 89 -7.41 16.82 -5.75
CA VAL A 89 -8.41 16.06 -4.98
C VAL A 89 -7.79 14.76 -4.45
N LEU A 90 -7.08 14.01 -5.31
CA LEU A 90 -6.45 12.74 -4.95
C LEU A 90 -5.40 12.90 -3.84
N GLY A 91 -4.52 13.89 -3.96
CA GLY A 91 -3.35 14.03 -3.08
C GLY A 91 -3.55 14.93 -1.86
N GLN A 92 -4.40 15.96 -1.97
CA GLN A 92 -4.56 16.96 -0.90
C GLN A 92 -5.90 16.86 -0.20
N GLU A 93 -7.00 16.71 -0.94
CA GLU A 93 -8.33 16.72 -0.32
C GLU A 93 -8.63 15.40 0.38
N LEU A 94 -8.25 14.27 -0.21
CA LEU A 94 -8.58 12.94 0.29
C LEU A 94 -7.49 12.33 1.20
N GLY A 95 -6.34 12.99 1.35
CA GLY A 95 -5.24 12.53 2.20
C GLY A 95 -4.75 11.12 1.82
N ALA A 96 -4.68 10.21 2.81
CA ALA A 96 -4.22 8.83 2.58
C ALA A 96 -5.32 7.87 2.12
N ALA A 97 -6.58 8.31 2.09
CA ALA A 97 -7.71 7.44 1.79
C ALA A 97 -7.65 6.80 0.40
N PRO A 98 -7.25 7.49 -0.68
CA PRO A 98 -7.19 6.88 -2.00
C PRO A 98 -6.12 5.78 -2.09
N ALA A 99 -5.01 5.93 -1.38
CA ALA A 99 -3.99 4.88 -1.29
C ALA A 99 -4.54 3.63 -0.58
N LEU A 100 -5.24 3.81 0.54
CA LEU A 100 -5.90 2.71 1.24
C LEU A 100 -7.04 2.09 0.42
N ALA A 101 -7.76 2.87 -0.37
CA ALA A 101 -8.78 2.38 -1.29
C ALA A 101 -8.17 1.50 -2.40
N CYS A 102 -7.01 1.88 -2.95
CA CYS A 102 -6.29 1.05 -3.90
C CYS A 102 -5.82 -0.28 -3.27
N VAL A 103 -5.34 -0.22 -2.02
CA VAL A 103 -5.02 -1.43 -1.23
C VAL A 103 -6.26 -2.30 -1.02
N LEU A 104 -7.44 -1.71 -0.75
CA LEU A 104 -8.69 -2.45 -0.64
C LEU A 104 -9.05 -3.15 -1.96
N VAL A 105 -8.96 -2.45 -3.09
CA VAL A 105 -9.24 -3.02 -4.43
C VAL A 105 -8.33 -4.21 -4.73
N ILE A 106 -7.02 -4.07 -4.51
CA ILE A 106 -6.08 -5.17 -4.68
C ILE A 106 -6.36 -6.30 -3.70
N GLY A 107 -6.72 -6.00 -2.45
CA GLY A 107 -7.06 -7.00 -1.46
C GLY A 107 -8.30 -7.81 -1.82
N VAL A 108 -9.34 -7.17 -2.36
CA VAL A 108 -10.55 -7.83 -2.85
C VAL A 108 -10.17 -8.80 -3.97
N GLY A 109 -9.39 -8.34 -4.95
CA GLY A 109 -8.86 -9.18 -6.01
C GLY A 109 -8.03 -10.36 -5.48
N ALA A 110 -7.11 -10.12 -4.55
CA ALA A 110 -6.28 -11.16 -3.95
C ALA A 110 -7.11 -12.19 -3.16
N THR A 111 -8.19 -11.77 -2.50
CA THR A 111 -9.05 -12.66 -1.72
C THR A 111 -9.82 -13.65 -2.59
N TRP A 112 -10.21 -13.24 -3.80
CA TRP A 112 -10.98 -14.09 -4.71
C TRP A 112 -10.13 -14.85 -5.72
N PHE A 113 -9.04 -14.24 -6.20
CA PHE A 113 -8.25 -14.79 -7.30
C PHE A 113 -6.90 -15.39 -6.85
N SER A 114 -6.45 -15.14 -5.63
CA SER A 114 -5.17 -15.69 -5.15
C SER A 114 -5.37 -16.80 -4.11
N PRO A 115 -4.66 -17.95 -4.24
CA PRO A 115 -4.65 -18.99 -3.21
C PRO A 115 -3.97 -18.56 -1.90
N LEU A 116 -3.24 -17.42 -1.91
CA LEU A 116 -2.64 -16.82 -0.72
C LEU A 116 -3.62 -15.92 0.05
N GLY A 117 -4.76 -15.58 -0.56
CA GLY A 117 -5.69 -14.56 -0.09
C GLY A 117 -5.02 -13.19 0.10
N PHE A 118 -5.75 -12.23 0.67
CA PHE A 118 -5.19 -10.92 0.99
C PHE A 118 -4.19 -10.96 2.17
N VAL A 119 -4.22 -12.00 2.99
CA VAL A 119 -3.23 -12.22 4.05
C VAL A 119 -1.83 -12.45 3.46
N GLY A 120 -1.76 -13.07 2.27
CA GLY A 120 -0.50 -13.28 1.54
C GLY A 120 0.33 -14.44 2.07
N GLU A 121 -0.31 -15.42 2.72
CA GLU A 121 0.35 -16.59 3.30
C GLU A 121 -0.38 -17.86 2.82
N ALA A 122 0.36 -18.88 2.41
CA ALA A 122 -0.22 -20.14 1.96
C ALA A 122 -0.69 -20.97 3.17
N SER A 123 -1.77 -21.73 3.04
CA SER A 123 -2.17 -22.73 4.05
C SER A 123 -2.95 -23.86 3.38
N ASN A 124 -2.93 -25.03 4.03
CA ASN A 124 -3.76 -26.17 3.64
C ASN A 124 -5.25 -25.88 3.86
N ASP A 125 -5.59 -25.01 4.83
CA ASP A 125 -6.97 -24.57 5.06
C ASP A 125 -7.29 -23.27 4.29
N GLN A 126 -7.81 -23.44 3.08
CA GLN A 126 -8.24 -22.33 2.22
C GLN A 126 -9.44 -21.55 2.79
N ALA A 127 -10.29 -22.18 3.61
CA ALA A 127 -11.42 -21.50 4.25
C ALA A 127 -10.92 -20.53 5.34
N LEU A 128 -9.91 -20.94 6.12
CA LEU A 128 -9.24 -20.07 7.07
C LEU A 128 -8.58 -18.88 6.39
N VAL A 129 -7.82 -19.09 5.31
CA VAL A 129 -7.17 -18.01 4.54
C VAL A 129 -8.20 -17.00 4.03
N ARG A 130 -9.33 -17.45 3.50
CA ARG A 130 -10.43 -16.57 3.06
C ARG A 130 -11.04 -15.81 4.22
N ARG A 131 -11.34 -16.46 5.35
CA ARG A 131 -11.91 -15.81 6.54
C ARG A 131 -11.00 -14.70 7.06
N LEU A 132 -9.71 -14.98 7.19
CA LEU A 132 -8.73 -13.99 7.66
C LEU A 132 -8.51 -12.88 6.62
N SER A 133 -8.57 -13.19 5.33
CA SER A 133 -8.53 -12.19 4.26
C SER A 133 -9.73 -11.24 4.33
N VAL A 134 -10.95 -11.76 4.56
CA VAL A 134 -12.15 -10.94 4.76
C VAL A 134 -12.01 -10.06 6.01
N MET A 135 -11.48 -10.59 7.12
CA MET A 135 -11.20 -9.77 8.32
C MET A 135 -10.23 -8.63 8.01
N LEU A 136 -9.19 -8.91 7.22
CA LEU A 136 -8.23 -7.88 6.82
C LEU A 136 -8.87 -6.86 5.87
N LEU A 137 -9.76 -7.27 4.96
CA LEU A 137 -10.53 -6.36 4.10
C LEU A 137 -11.42 -5.42 4.91
N ILE A 138 -12.12 -5.95 5.92
CA ILE A 138 -12.92 -5.14 6.83
C ILE A 138 -12.02 -4.11 7.55
N ALA A 139 -10.84 -4.53 8.02
CA ALA A 139 -9.89 -3.63 8.65
C ALA A 139 -9.40 -2.52 7.68
N VAL A 140 -9.13 -2.84 6.41
CA VAL A 140 -8.81 -1.81 5.39
C VAL A 140 -10.00 -0.87 5.18
N ALA A 141 -11.21 -1.40 5.04
CA ALA A 141 -12.40 -0.58 4.82
C ALA A 141 -12.64 0.42 5.98
N VAL A 142 -12.45 -0.03 7.22
CA VAL A 142 -12.48 0.83 8.41
C VAL A 142 -11.34 1.86 8.35
N ALA A 143 -10.13 1.45 7.98
CA ALA A 143 -9.00 2.36 7.83
C ALA A 143 -9.25 3.45 6.77
N VAL A 144 -9.87 3.10 5.63
CA VAL A 144 -10.31 4.07 4.60
C VAL A 144 -11.32 5.05 5.19
N ALA A 145 -12.35 4.57 5.88
CA ALA A 145 -13.37 5.43 6.48
C ALA A 145 -12.77 6.39 7.51
N VAL A 146 -11.91 5.90 8.40
CA VAL A 146 -11.20 6.74 9.39
C VAL A 146 -10.31 7.76 8.68
N SER A 147 -9.60 7.35 7.62
CA SER A 147 -8.74 8.22 6.83
C SER A 147 -9.52 9.37 6.16
N LEU A 148 -10.73 9.09 5.66
CA LEU A 148 -11.62 10.10 5.07
C LEU A 148 -12.19 11.08 6.10
N VAL A 149 -12.60 10.58 7.27
CA VAL A 149 -13.14 11.43 8.36
C VAL A 149 -12.05 12.32 8.94
N LEU A 150 -10.85 11.78 9.12
CA LEU A 150 -9.71 12.47 9.74
C LEU A 150 -8.70 12.98 8.72
N ARG A 151 -9.11 13.19 7.46
CA ARG A 151 -8.23 13.57 6.33
C ARG A 151 -7.38 14.82 6.58
N HIS A 152 -7.89 15.75 7.39
CA HIS A 152 -7.19 16.99 7.75
C HIS A 152 -6.14 16.79 8.86
N ASN A 153 -6.17 15.67 9.58
CA ASN A 153 -5.18 15.31 10.57
C ASN A 153 -4.23 14.24 10.00
N THR A 154 -3.04 14.67 9.59
CA THR A 154 -2.05 13.79 8.93
C THR A 154 -1.65 12.58 9.79
N LEU A 155 -1.63 12.71 11.12
CA LEU A 155 -1.26 11.62 12.01
C LEU A 155 -2.39 10.60 12.14
N LEU A 156 -3.61 11.05 12.46
CA LEU A 156 -4.74 10.15 12.72
C LEU A 156 -5.40 9.61 11.44
N GLY A 157 -5.44 10.42 10.38
CA GLY A 157 -6.01 10.03 9.09
C GLY A 157 -4.99 9.44 8.11
N GLY A 158 -3.69 9.64 8.33
CA GLY A 158 -2.63 9.18 7.42
C GLY A 158 -1.80 8.04 7.98
N VAL A 159 -1.01 8.32 9.02
CA VAL A 159 -0.02 7.38 9.55
C VAL A 159 -0.66 6.25 10.35
N LEU A 160 -1.59 6.59 11.26
CA LEU A 160 -2.21 5.63 12.17
C LEU A 160 -2.95 4.49 11.44
N PRO A 161 -3.79 4.74 10.40
CA PRO A 161 -4.51 3.68 9.72
C PRO A 161 -3.57 2.71 8.99
N ILE A 162 -2.45 3.21 8.43
CA ILE A 162 -1.45 2.38 7.76
C ILE A 162 -0.73 1.49 8.79
N ILE A 163 -0.29 2.04 9.92
CA ILE A 163 0.37 1.27 10.99
C ILE A 163 -0.59 0.20 11.52
N ALA A 164 -1.84 0.57 11.81
CA ALA A 164 -2.86 -0.36 12.28
C ALA A 164 -3.05 -1.52 11.28
N LEU A 165 -3.10 -1.21 9.98
CA LEU A 165 -3.25 -2.23 8.94
C LEU A 165 -2.07 -3.21 8.91
N VAL A 166 -0.84 -2.70 8.98
CA VAL A 166 0.37 -3.54 8.98
C VAL A 166 0.40 -4.45 10.22
N LEU A 167 0.01 -3.92 11.38
CA LEU A 167 -0.06 -4.70 12.62
C LEU A 167 -1.14 -5.79 12.54
N VAL A 168 -2.35 -5.46 12.06
CA VAL A 168 -3.43 -6.44 11.88
C VAL A 168 -2.97 -7.53 10.92
N ARG A 169 -2.40 -7.18 9.75
CA ARG A 169 -1.87 -8.17 8.81
C ARG A 169 -0.83 -9.06 9.47
N SER A 170 0.13 -8.50 10.19
CA SER A 170 1.16 -9.29 10.89
C SER A 170 0.56 -10.26 11.90
N GLN A 171 -0.45 -9.85 12.66
CA GLN A 171 -1.15 -10.73 13.60
C GLN A 171 -1.91 -11.85 12.89
N LEU A 172 -2.58 -11.54 11.77
CA LEU A 172 -3.33 -12.52 10.99
C LEU A 172 -2.40 -13.54 10.33
N GLN A 173 -1.25 -13.11 9.80
CA GLN A 173 -0.23 -14.01 9.26
C GLN A 173 0.28 -15.00 10.33
N LYS A 174 0.51 -14.53 11.56
CA LYS A 174 0.89 -15.41 12.67
C LYS A 174 -0.18 -16.47 12.97
N ARG A 175 -1.47 -16.13 12.85
CA ARG A 175 -2.57 -17.10 13.04
C ARG A 175 -2.61 -18.16 11.94
N VAL A 176 -2.27 -17.79 10.71
CA VAL A 176 -2.12 -18.77 9.61
C VAL A 176 -0.96 -19.73 9.91
N ALA A 177 0.20 -19.21 10.31
CA ALA A 177 1.38 -20.01 10.59
C ALA A 177 1.21 -20.98 11.78
N VAL A 178 0.41 -20.63 12.79
CA VAL A 178 0.10 -21.52 13.93
C VAL A 178 -0.94 -22.60 13.58
N ALA A 179 -1.75 -22.38 12.54
CA ALA A 179 -2.77 -23.31 12.08
C ALA A 179 -2.28 -24.27 10.98
N GLN A 180 -1.01 -24.17 10.58
CA GLN A 180 -0.31 -25.11 9.70
C GLN A 180 0.25 -26.29 10.50
#